data_AF-A0A2R6NPT7-F1
#
_entry.id   AF-A0A2R6NPT7-F1
#
_cell.length_a   1.000
_cell.length_b   1.000
_cell.length_c   1.000
_cell.angle_alpha   90.00
_cell.angle_beta   90.00
_cell.angle_gamma   90.00
#
_symmetry.space_group_name_H-M   'P 1'
#
loop_
_entity.id
_entity.type
_entity.pdbx_description
1 polymer ?
#
loop_
_entity_poly.entity_id
_entity_poly.type
_entity_poly.pdbx_seq_one_letter_code
_entity_poly.pdbx_strand_id
1 'polypeptide(L)'
;MPSSYKQLYDEQGFVIIPSLIPADSFRDLTAAAERAIDRTRSGTWSQRRTVGRQFPPFDDDHPDSWGVQHIMHPDLAEPSFAQWYTSDSLIAVAKDLLVCEEEELQMELFNMLINPLSHEFALRWHRDDIRESANETEERDALSMWQHGVGLIRDE
;
A
#
# COMPACT_ATOMS: atom_id res chain seq x y z
N MET A 1 21.79 16.42 -6.54
CA MET A 1 20.96 17.13 -5.53
C MET A 1 19.66 16.33 -5.43
N PRO A 2 19.26 15.90 -4.23
CA PRO A 2 17.98 15.21 -4.04
C PRO A 2 16.82 16.10 -4.51
N SER A 3 15.76 15.51 -5.05
CA SER A 3 14.54 16.26 -5.35
C SER A 3 14.00 16.93 -4.07
N SER A 4 13.22 18.00 -4.22
CA SER A 4 12.54 18.61 -3.05
C SER A 4 11.61 17.61 -2.35
N TYR A 5 11.13 16.59 -3.07
CA TYR A 5 10.30 15.54 -2.49
C TYR A 5 11.10 14.56 -1.64
N LYS A 6 12.30 14.17 -2.07
CA LYS A 6 13.21 13.34 -1.26
C LYS A 6 13.58 14.02 0.05
N GLN A 7 13.91 15.31 0.01
CA GLN A 7 14.23 16.08 1.22
C GLN A 7 13.07 16.09 2.20
N LEU A 8 11.85 16.36 1.73
CA LEU A 8 10.65 16.32 2.56
C LEU A 8 10.38 14.92 3.12
N TYR A 9 10.56 13.88 2.31
CA TYR A 9 10.41 12.49 2.73
C TYR A 9 11.38 12.13 3.86
N ASP A 10 12.66 12.50 3.74
CA ASP A 10 13.67 12.25 4.77
C ASP A 10 13.39 12.98 6.09
N GLU A 11 12.90 14.22 6.00
CA GLU A 11 12.62 15.05 7.18
C GLU A 11 11.32 14.66 7.90
N GLN A 12 10.28 14.25 7.15
CA GLN A 12 8.93 14.05 7.68
C GLN A 12 8.52 12.56 7.77
N GLY A 13 9.25 11.67 7.10
CA GLY A 13 8.87 10.26 6.93
C GLY A 13 7.74 10.03 5.91
N PHE A 14 7.28 11.08 5.22
CA PHE A 14 6.27 10.99 4.15
C PHE A 14 6.36 12.21 3.21
N VAL A 15 5.78 12.08 2.00
CA VAL A 15 5.68 13.18 1.03
C VAL A 15 4.41 13.03 0.17
N ILE A 16 3.85 14.15 -0.30
CA ILE A 16 2.69 14.18 -1.20
C ILE A 16 3.15 14.53 -2.61
N ILE A 17 2.90 13.63 -3.57
CA ILE A 17 3.20 13.83 -4.99
C ILE A 17 1.91 14.22 -5.73
N PRO A 18 1.73 15.49 -6.12
CA PRO A 18 0.52 15.94 -6.79
C PRO A 18 0.44 15.39 -8.22
N SER A 19 -0.77 15.06 -8.67
CA SER A 19 -1.03 14.62 -10.05
C SER A 19 -0.21 13.41 -10.51
N LEU A 20 0.18 12.54 -9.58
CA LEU A 20 0.96 11.33 -9.88
C LEU A 20 0.19 10.38 -10.81
N ILE A 21 -1.14 10.27 -10.61
CA ILE A 21 -2.01 9.43 -11.44
C ILE A 21 -2.52 10.25 -12.63
N PRO A 22 -2.19 9.88 -13.89
CA PRO A 22 -2.75 10.54 -15.07
C PRO A 22 -4.28 10.42 -15.13
N ALA A 23 -4.95 11.37 -15.78
CA ALA A 23 -6.42 11.42 -15.80
C ALA A 23 -7.08 10.16 -16.38
N ASP A 24 -6.51 9.58 -17.45
CA ASP A 24 -7.02 8.33 -18.03
C ASP A 24 -6.83 7.14 -17.07
N SER A 25 -5.63 7.00 -16.48
CA SER A 25 -5.36 5.97 -15.47
C SER A 25 -6.28 6.14 -14.25
N PHE A 26 -6.54 7.38 -13.81
CA PHE A 26 -7.43 7.65 -12.70
C PHE A 26 -8.85 7.19 -12.97
N ARG A 27 -9.39 7.46 -14.17
CA ARG A 27 -10.71 6.96 -14.59
C ARG A 27 -10.74 5.44 -14.56
N ASP A 28 -9.75 4.79 -15.14
CA ASP A 28 -9.73 3.33 -15.32
C ASP A 28 -9.51 2.61 -13.98
N LEU A 29 -8.68 3.17 -13.08
CA LEU A 29 -8.50 2.70 -11.71
C LEU A 29 -9.76 2.89 -10.87
N THR A 30 -10.46 4.02 -11.01
CA THR A 30 -11.73 4.26 -10.32
C THR A 30 -12.76 3.20 -10.69
N ALA A 31 -12.92 2.94 -11.99
CA ALA A 31 -13.86 1.94 -12.48
C ALA A 31 -13.48 0.51 -12.03
N ALA A 32 -12.18 0.19 -12.00
CA ALA A 32 -11.68 -1.09 -11.48
C ALA A 32 -11.93 -1.23 -9.97
N ALA A 33 -11.72 -0.16 -9.21
CA ALA A 33 -11.99 -0.12 -7.78
C ALA A 33 -13.48 -0.35 -7.48
N GLU A 34 -14.39 0.29 -8.22
CA GLU A 34 -15.83 0.08 -8.08
C GLU A 34 -16.24 -1.38 -8.31
N ARG A 35 -15.76 -1.99 -9.40
CA ARG A 35 -16.04 -3.41 -9.70
C ARG A 35 -15.47 -4.35 -8.64
N ALA A 36 -14.24 -4.10 -8.18
CA ALA A 36 -13.62 -4.89 -7.12
C ALA A 36 -14.38 -4.76 -5.79
N ILE A 37 -14.83 -3.55 -5.44
CA ILE A 37 -15.68 -3.28 -4.28
C ILE A 37 -16.99 -4.07 -4.38
N ASP A 38 -17.68 -4.02 -5.53
CA ASP A 38 -18.94 -4.71 -5.74
C ASP A 38 -18.78 -6.23 -5.63
N ARG A 39 -17.68 -6.78 -6.16
CA ARG A 39 -17.37 -8.20 -6.02
C ARG A 39 -17.10 -8.59 -4.57
N THR A 40 -16.36 -7.78 -3.83
CA THR A 40 -16.12 -8.02 -2.39
C THR A 40 -17.40 -7.94 -1.58
N ARG A 41 -18.25 -6.94 -1.83
CA ARG A 41 -19.51 -6.73 -1.10
C ARG A 41 -20.57 -7.78 -1.44
N SER A 42 -20.59 -8.27 -2.68
CA SER A 42 -21.46 -9.39 -3.09
C SER A 42 -20.98 -10.76 -2.61
N GLY A 43 -19.75 -10.86 -2.07
CA GLY A 43 -19.15 -12.12 -1.65
C GLY A 43 -18.58 -12.95 -2.80
N THR A 44 -18.61 -12.45 -4.04
CA THR A 44 -17.99 -13.12 -5.20
C THR A 44 -16.46 -12.95 -5.24
N TRP A 45 -15.92 -12.10 -4.37
CA TRP A 45 -14.50 -12.01 -4.03
C TRP A 45 -14.31 -12.15 -2.51
N SER A 46 -13.85 -13.32 -2.06
CA SER A 46 -13.65 -13.63 -0.64
C SER A 46 -12.36 -13.08 -0.06
N GLN A 47 -11.40 -12.70 -0.91
CA GLN A 47 -10.11 -12.15 -0.49
C GLN A 47 -10.29 -10.69 -0.05
N ARG A 48 -10.66 -10.50 1.22
CA ARG A 48 -11.04 -9.19 1.78
C ARG A 48 -10.53 -9.02 3.21
N ARG A 49 -10.56 -7.78 3.71
CA ARG A 49 -10.30 -7.45 5.11
C ARG A 49 -11.63 -7.15 5.78
N THR A 50 -11.94 -7.83 6.88
CA THR A 50 -13.21 -7.68 7.59
C THR A 50 -13.07 -6.83 8.85
N VAL A 51 -14.13 -6.08 9.16
CA VAL A 51 -14.17 -5.19 10.34
C VAL A 51 -13.93 -6.00 11.62
N GLY A 52 -13.21 -5.41 12.58
CA GLY A 52 -12.86 -6.07 13.84
C GLY A 52 -11.45 -6.69 13.85
N ARG A 53 -10.79 -6.81 12.68
CA ARG A 53 -9.40 -7.30 12.58
C ARG A 53 -8.56 -6.39 11.70
N GLN A 54 -7.41 -5.94 12.21
CA GLN A 54 -6.41 -5.16 11.46
C GLN A 54 -5.44 -6.07 10.67
N PHE A 55 -5.13 -7.24 11.25
CA PHE A 55 -4.17 -8.22 10.72
C PHE A 55 -4.86 -9.57 10.46
N PRO A 56 -4.36 -10.38 9.51
CA PRO A 56 -4.89 -11.71 9.25
C PRO A 56 -4.75 -12.65 10.47
N PRO A 57 -5.54 -13.75 10.52
CA PRO A 57 -6.51 -14.20 9.52
C PRO A 57 -7.79 -13.37 9.53
N PHE A 58 -8.38 -13.16 8.35
CA PHE A 58 -9.70 -12.54 8.19
C PHE A 58 -10.75 -13.65 8.04
N ASP A 59 -11.91 -13.46 8.64
CA ASP A 59 -13.02 -14.42 8.64
C ASP A 59 -14.23 -13.88 7.87
N ASP A 60 -15.22 -14.74 7.66
CA ASP A 60 -16.50 -14.40 7.04
C ASP A 60 -17.59 -14.06 8.06
N ASP A 61 -17.24 -14.03 9.36
CA ASP A 61 -18.18 -13.79 10.45
C ASP A 61 -18.69 -12.34 10.45
N HIS A 62 -17.93 -11.43 9.84
CA HIS A 62 -18.31 -10.03 9.66
C HIS A 62 -18.68 -9.73 8.20
N PRO A 63 -19.91 -9.26 7.92
CA PRO A 63 -20.33 -8.96 6.55
C PRO A 63 -19.66 -7.71 5.97
N ASP A 64 -19.14 -6.83 6.83
CA ASP A 64 -18.61 -5.53 6.44
C ASP A 64 -17.09 -5.58 6.23
N SER A 65 -16.63 -4.91 5.17
CA SER A 65 -15.26 -5.00 4.68
C SER A 65 -14.59 -3.64 4.69
N TRP A 66 -13.32 -3.61 5.10
CA TRP A 66 -12.48 -2.40 5.07
C TRP A 66 -11.31 -2.49 4.08
N GLY A 67 -11.20 -3.60 3.35
CA GLY A 67 -10.21 -3.72 2.28
C GLY A 67 -10.51 -4.85 1.31
N VAL A 68 -10.07 -4.67 0.08
CA VAL A 68 -10.01 -5.69 -0.96
C VAL A 68 -8.57 -6.17 -1.05
N GLN A 69 -8.36 -7.46 -0.88
CA GLN A 69 -7.03 -8.07 -0.94
C GLN A 69 -6.77 -8.71 -2.29
N HIS A 70 -5.49 -8.95 -2.56
CA HIS A 70 -5.04 -9.64 -3.76
C HIS A 70 -5.56 -8.96 -5.05
N ILE A 71 -5.47 -7.63 -5.10
CA ILE A 71 -6.04 -6.83 -6.20
C ILE A 71 -5.37 -7.06 -7.57
N MET A 72 -4.19 -7.69 -7.59
CA MET A 72 -3.53 -8.12 -8.82
C MET A 72 -3.77 -9.61 -9.16
N HIS A 73 -4.62 -10.32 -8.42
CA HIS A 73 -4.90 -11.73 -8.69
C HIS A 73 -5.63 -11.88 -10.03
N PRO A 74 -5.23 -12.81 -10.92
CA PRO A 74 -5.85 -12.98 -12.23
C PRO A 74 -7.38 -13.16 -12.19
N ASP A 75 -7.89 -13.88 -11.19
CA ASP A 75 -9.34 -14.09 -11.00
C ASP A 75 -10.12 -12.82 -10.60
N LEU A 76 -9.44 -11.77 -10.10
CA LEU A 76 -10.08 -10.47 -9.93
C LEU A 76 -10.34 -9.80 -11.29
N ALA A 77 -9.58 -10.16 -12.32
CA ALA A 77 -9.75 -9.72 -13.71
C ALA A 77 -9.72 -8.19 -13.89
N GLU A 78 -8.95 -7.49 -13.06
CA GLU A 78 -8.78 -6.03 -13.11
C GLU A 78 -7.31 -5.67 -13.44
N PRO A 79 -6.92 -5.68 -14.73
CA PRO A 79 -5.52 -5.44 -15.13
C PRO A 79 -5.05 -4.01 -14.82
N SER A 80 -5.96 -3.06 -14.66
CA SER A 80 -5.65 -1.66 -14.36
C SER A 80 -4.80 -1.50 -13.11
N PHE A 81 -4.99 -2.37 -12.10
CA PHE A 81 -4.19 -2.32 -10.87
C PHE A 81 -2.72 -2.64 -11.13
N ALA A 82 -2.44 -3.73 -11.84
CA ALA A 82 -1.07 -4.10 -12.19
C ALA A 82 -0.44 -3.05 -13.12
N GLN A 83 -1.17 -2.59 -14.14
CA GLN A 83 -0.71 -1.55 -15.06
C GLN A 83 -0.29 -0.26 -14.34
N TRP A 84 -1.05 0.15 -13.32
CA TRP A 84 -0.70 1.31 -12.50
C TRP A 84 0.49 1.04 -11.58
N TYR A 85 0.46 -0.09 -10.86
CA TYR A 85 1.47 -0.45 -9.86
C TYR A 85 2.86 -0.62 -10.49
N THR A 86 2.92 -1.00 -11.76
CA THR A 86 4.17 -1.12 -12.53
C THR A 86 4.34 0.00 -13.56
N SER A 87 3.68 1.14 -13.39
CA SER A 87 3.80 2.26 -14.33
C SER A 87 5.11 3.03 -14.12
N ASP A 88 5.69 3.55 -15.20
CA ASP A 88 6.89 4.38 -15.17
C ASP A 88 6.75 5.56 -14.19
N SER A 89 5.55 6.16 -14.11
CA SER A 89 5.29 7.27 -13.18
C SER A 89 5.45 6.87 -11.72
N LEU A 90 4.90 5.72 -11.31
CA LEU A 90 5.00 5.26 -9.93
C LEU A 90 6.43 4.77 -9.62
N ILE A 91 7.02 4.01 -10.55
CA ILE A 91 8.39 3.50 -10.43
C ILE A 91 9.39 4.65 -10.32
N ALA A 92 9.26 5.68 -11.16
CA ALA A 92 10.15 6.84 -11.13
C ALA A 92 10.11 7.58 -9.78
N VAL A 93 8.92 7.73 -9.18
CA VAL A 93 8.79 8.30 -7.83
C VAL A 93 9.43 7.39 -6.79
N ALA A 94 9.17 6.08 -6.83
CA ALA A 94 9.77 5.14 -5.89
C ALA A 94 11.31 5.18 -5.97
N LYS A 95 11.88 5.14 -7.18
CA LYS A 95 13.32 5.26 -7.41
C LYS A 95 13.91 6.56 -6.88
N ASP A 96 13.26 7.70 -7.11
CA ASP A 96 13.72 9.00 -6.61
C ASP A 96 13.70 9.08 -5.08
N LEU A 97 12.64 8.56 -4.46
CA LEU A 97 12.51 8.54 -2.99
C LEU A 97 13.46 7.55 -2.33
N LEU A 98 13.74 6.41 -2.97
CA LEU A 98 14.61 5.36 -2.44
C LEU A 98 16.07 5.51 -2.86
N VAL A 99 16.37 6.41 -3.81
CA VAL A 99 17.70 6.61 -4.40
C VAL A 99 18.27 5.28 -4.90
N CYS A 100 17.49 4.58 -5.71
CA CYS A 100 17.87 3.28 -6.27
C CYS A 100 17.57 3.18 -7.77
N GLU A 101 18.19 2.21 -8.40
CA GLU A 101 17.84 1.82 -9.76
C GLU A 101 16.60 0.91 -9.80
N GLU A 102 16.03 0.76 -11.00
CA GLU A 102 14.80 -0.01 -11.16
C GLU A 102 15.02 -1.49 -10.85
N GLU A 103 16.18 -2.01 -11.22
CA GLU A 103 16.59 -3.39 -10.96
C GLU A 103 16.83 -3.69 -9.48
N GLU A 104 17.00 -2.64 -8.66
CA GLU A 104 17.12 -2.73 -7.21
C GLU A 104 15.74 -2.64 -6.52
N LEU A 105 14.68 -2.26 -7.26
CA LEU A 105 13.34 -2.07 -6.72
C LEU A 105 12.56 -3.40 -6.70
N GLN A 106 12.10 -3.77 -5.51
CA GLN A 106 11.14 -4.87 -5.34
C GLN A 106 9.77 -4.30 -4.98
N MET A 107 8.80 -4.50 -5.85
CA MET A 107 7.42 -4.12 -5.60
C MET A 107 6.75 -5.18 -4.73
N GLU A 108 6.28 -4.79 -3.55
CA GLU A 108 5.71 -5.71 -2.57
C GLU A 108 4.17 -5.65 -2.53
N LEU A 109 3.62 -5.37 -1.36
CA LEU A 109 2.22 -5.49 -1.05
C LEU A 109 1.43 -4.33 -1.68
N PHE A 110 0.53 -4.66 -2.60
CA PHE A 110 -0.43 -3.72 -3.16
C PHE A 110 -1.85 -4.06 -2.69
N ASN A 111 -2.44 -3.19 -1.87
CA ASN A 111 -3.76 -3.36 -1.29
C ASN A 111 -4.68 -2.20 -1.62
N MET A 112 -5.98 -2.48 -1.70
CA MET A 112 -7.02 -1.46 -1.80
C MET A 112 -7.80 -1.38 -0.49
N LEU A 113 -7.77 -0.23 0.16
CA LEU A 113 -8.58 0.05 1.35
C LEU A 113 -9.92 0.64 0.93
N ILE A 114 -10.99 0.22 1.60
CA ILE A 114 -12.36 0.67 1.33
C ILE A 114 -13.02 1.03 2.66
N ASN A 115 -13.95 1.97 2.65
CA ASN A 115 -14.69 2.29 3.88
C ASN A 115 -15.77 1.22 4.13
N PRO A 116 -15.88 0.71 5.37
CA PRO A 116 -17.04 -0.06 5.79
C PRO A 116 -18.33 0.73 5.59
N LEU A 117 -19.43 0.00 5.38
CA LEU A 117 -20.74 0.62 5.11
C LEU A 117 -21.60 0.77 6.38
N SER A 118 -21.41 -0.09 7.37
CA SER A 118 -22.30 -0.23 8.52
C SER A 118 -21.58 -0.06 9.86
N HIS A 119 -20.25 0.10 9.86
CA HIS A 119 -19.45 0.21 11.07
C HIS A 119 -18.47 1.38 10.98
N GLU A 120 -18.31 2.11 12.08
CA GLU A 120 -17.16 2.99 12.25
C GLU A 120 -15.91 2.12 12.44
N PHE A 121 -14.89 2.34 11.62
CA PHE A 121 -13.64 1.61 11.68
C PHE A 121 -12.48 2.56 11.47
N ALA A 122 -11.45 2.42 12.30
CA ALA A 122 -10.19 3.12 12.18
C ALA A 122 -9.05 2.14 12.42
N LEU A 123 -7.98 2.32 11.65
CA LEU A 123 -6.72 1.62 11.91
C LEU A 123 -6.09 2.22 13.16
N ARG A 124 -5.58 1.33 14.03
CA ARG A 124 -4.80 1.75 15.19
C ARG A 124 -3.41 2.20 14.73
N TRP A 125 -2.79 3.08 15.52
CA TRP A 125 -1.39 3.46 15.31
C TRP A 125 -0.51 2.22 15.30
N HIS A 126 0.31 2.08 14.26
CA HIS A 126 1.24 0.97 14.08
C HIS A 126 2.38 1.38 13.15
N ARG A 127 3.40 0.53 13.10
CA ARG A 127 4.42 0.50 12.04
C ARG A 127 4.13 -0.73 11.20
N ASP A 128 4.34 -0.64 9.89
CA ASP A 128 4.05 -1.77 9.00
C ASP A 128 4.92 -3.00 9.34
N ASP A 129 6.21 -2.77 9.64
CA ASP A 129 7.19 -3.84 9.90
C ASP A 129 7.51 -4.08 11.38
N ILE A 130 6.93 -3.30 12.31
CA ILE A 130 7.21 -3.43 13.75
C ILE A 130 5.94 -3.85 14.47
N ARG A 131 6.06 -4.96 15.22
CA ARG A 131 4.95 -5.53 15.98
C ARG A 131 4.42 -4.52 16.99
N GLU A 132 3.10 -4.50 17.16
CA GLU A 132 2.41 -3.64 18.15
C GLU A 132 2.93 -3.85 19.59
N SER A 133 3.41 -5.05 19.91
CA SER A 133 3.94 -5.39 21.23
C SER A 133 5.41 -5.01 21.43
N ALA A 134 6.07 -4.41 20.43
CA ALA A 134 7.47 -4.03 20.54
C ALA A 134 7.66 -2.98 21.64
N ASN A 135 8.63 -3.19 22.52
CA ASN A 135 9.05 -2.16 23.45
C ASN A 135 9.94 -1.11 22.75
N GLU A 136 10.24 -0.01 23.44
CA GLU A 136 11.01 1.09 22.86
C GLU A 136 12.37 0.66 22.29
N THR A 137 13.10 -0.24 22.97
CA THR A 137 14.38 -0.74 22.48
C THR A 137 14.19 -1.58 21.23
N GLU A 138 13.20 -2.48 21.21
CA GLU A 138 12.89 -3.31 20.05
C GLU A 138 12.46 -2.46 18.84
N GLU A 139 11.65 -1.41 19.06
CA GLU A 139 11.26 -0.48 17.99
C GLU A 139 12.48 0.27 17.45
N ARG A 140 13.33 0.82 18.33
CA ARG A 140 14.55 1.55 17.91
C ARG A 140 15.51 0.65 17.14
N ASP A 141 15.73 -0.57 17.63
CA ASP A 141 16.60 -1.54 16.97
C ASP A 141 16.04 -1.88 15.58
N ALA A 142 14.74 -2.17 15.47
CA ALA A 142 14.10 -2.46 14.18
C ALA A 142 14.18 -1.28 13.19
N LEU A 143 13.93 -0.05 13.66
CA LEU A 143 14.05 1.17 12.83
C LEU A 143 15.50 1.43 12.39
N SER A 144 16.48 1.05 13.21
CA SER A 144 17.91 1.15 12.85
C SER A 144 18.38 0.08 11.86
N MET A 145 17.65 -1.05 11.80
CA MET A 145 17.94 -2.21 10.97
C MET A 145 17.26 -2.17 9.60
N TRP A 146 16.52 -1.11 9.24
CA TRP A 146 15.83 -0.99 7.95
C TRP A 146 16.79 -1.17 6.76
N GLN A 147 16.91 -2.42 6.30
CA GLN A 147 17.84 -2.90 5.27
C GLN A 147 17.12 -3.64 4.11
N HIS A 148 15.81 -3.89 4.24
CA HIS A 148 15.00 -4.53 3.20
C HIS A 148 13.71 -3.74 3.01
N GLY A 149 13.68 -2.80 2.05
CA GLY A 149 12.46 -2.09 1.65
C GLY A 149 12.61 -0.59 1.39
N VAL A 150 13.69 0.04 1.83
CA VAL A 150 14.06 1.42 1.45
C VAL A 150 15.57 1.41 1.17
N GLY A 151 15.95 1.87 -0.03
CA GLY A 151 17.25 1.66 -0.65
C GLY A 151 18.47 1.93 0.25
N LEU A 152 19.52 1.13 0.03
CA LEU A 152 20.83 1.33 0.61
C LEU A 152 21.29 2.76 0.33
N ILE A 153 21.42 3.60 1.37
CA ILE A 153 22.29 4.77 1.27
C ILE A 153 23.70 4.20 1.10
N ARG A 154 24.18 4.19 -0.14
CA ARG A 154 25.59 3.91 -0.42
C ARG A 154 26.36 5.12 0.10
N ASP A 155 27.12 4.91 1.16
CA ASP A 155 28.19 5.81 1.55
C ASP A 155 29.31 5.70 0.49
N GLU A 156 29.28 6.55 -0.53
CA GLU A 156 30.44 6.99 -1.33
C GLU A 156 30.35 8.49 -1.66
#